data_AF-A0A2V7VYY3-F1
#
_entry.id   AF-A0A2V7VYY3-F1
#
_cell.length_a   1.000
_cell.length_b   1.000
_cell.length_c   1.000
_cell.angle_alpha   90.00
_cell.angle_beta   90.00
_cell.angle_gamma   90.00
#
_symmetry.space_group_name_H-M   'P 1'
#
loop_
_entity.id
_entity.type
_entity.pdbx_description
1 polymer ?
#
loop_
_entity_poly.entity_id
_entity_poly.type
_entity_poly.pdbx_seq_one_letter_code
_entity_poly.pdbx_strand_id
1 'polypeptide(L)'
;MIFPIASAAGGNDTMRKWMIFALAVLVATSVFAQVRTPRPSPGASLTQTVGVTDITIKYSRPGVKGRPIWGSLVPYDQVWRTGANEATTISFSDDVTVNGQKLAKGTYAFFTIPGKDTWTLVFNKQGEQWGAFNYDQSQDAARITAKPEPADFREWMGFEINDITTDTAKVVLRWEKIAVPFTVNADTTARVLKALSDAMKPDWRTPYQAASFAFDNKGAATDQQLSDWLDKSLSIAENTSNLWLKARFLQRLGKTAEAKAAAQKAISLAPASQQALADTIKSTIATW
;
A
#
# COMPACT_ATOMS: atom_id res chain seq x y z
N MET A 1 -55.06 70.80 2.37
CA MET A 1 -54.32 69.56 2.06
C MET A 1 -53.20 69.42 3.06
N ILE A 2 -53.16 68.27 3.71
CA ILE A 2 -52.22 67.88 4.78
C ILE A 2 -50.96 67.33 4.14
N PHE A 3 -49.77 67.75 4.59
CA PHE A 3 -48.56 66.93 4.53
C PHE A 3 -47.73 67.16 5.81
N PRO A 4 -47.35 66.10 6.55
CA PRO A 4 -46.52 66.21 7.74
C PRO A 4 -45.02 66.19 7.38
N ILE A 5 -44.22 66.91 8.16
CA ILE A 5 -42.75 66.83 8.16
C ILE A 5 -42.37 65.66 9.07
N ALA A 6 -41.74 64.61 8.52
CA ALA A 6 -41.17 63.52 9.30
C ALA A 6 -39.72 63.86 9.72
N SER A 7 -39.47 63.85 11.03
CA SER A 7 -38.17 64.01 11.67
C SER A 7 -37.40 62.69 11.63
N ALA A 8 -36.16 62.71 11.15
CA ALA A 8 -35.28 61.55 11.08
C ALA A 8 -34.44 61.43 12.36
N ALA A 9 -34.85 60.57 13.29
CA ALA A 9 -34.04 60.15 14.44
C ALA A 9 -33.87 58.62 14.40
N GLY A 10 -32.76 58.14 13.83
CA GLY A 10 -32.52 56.69 13.67
C GLY A 10 -31.06 56.25 13.50
N GLY A 11 -30.08 57.12 13.81
CA GLY A 11 -28.65 56.84 13.52
C GLY A 11 -27.83 56.19 14.64
N ASN A 12 -28.18 56.42 15.92
CA ASN A 12 -27.26 56.11 17.03
C ASN A 12 -27.35 54.68 17.58
N ASP A 13 -28.53 54.06 17.56
CA ASP A 13 -28.70 52.70 18.11
C ASP A 13 -28.11 51.61 17.21
N THR A 14 -28.11 51.84 15.91
CA THR A 14 -27.50 50.96 14.92
C THR A 14 -25.97 50.94 15.09
N MET A 15 -25.32 52.11 15.17
CA MET A 15 -23.87 52.19 15.38
C MET A 15 -23.41 51.54 16.70
N ARG A 16 -24.17 51.68 17.78
CA ARG A 16 -23.85 51.05 19.07
C ARG A 16 -23.95 49.52 19.02
N LYS A 17 -24.93 48.98 18.29
CA LYS A 17 -25.08 47.53 18.06
C LYS A 17 -23.94 46.97 17.20
N TRP A 18 -23.52 47.71 16.16
CA TRP A 18 -22.37 47.34 15.33
C TRP A 18 -21.04 47.40 16.11
N MET A 19 -20.87 48.38 17.01
CA MET A 19 -19.69 48.44 17.89
C MET A 19 -19.64 47.29 18.90
N ILE A 20 -20.76 46.91 19.51
CA ILE A 20 -20.81 45.76 20.45
C ILE A 20 -20.55 44.45 19.70
N PHE A 21 -21.08 44.31 18.48
CA PHE A 21 -20.81 43.15 17.63
C PHE A 21 -19.33 43.08 17.20
N ALA A 22 -18.73 44.21 16.82
CA ALA A 22 -17.31 44.28 16.49
C ALA A 22 -16.41 43.96 17.69
N LEU A 23 -16.78 44.40 18.90
CA LEU A 23 -16.05 44.09 20.13
C LEU A 23 -16.18 42.61 20.54
N ALA A 24 -17.35 42.00 20.35
CA ALA A 24 -17.57 40.57 20.59
C ALA A 24 -16.80 39.68 19.59
N VAL A 25 -16.68 40.11 18.33
CA VAL A 25 -15.84 39.44 17.33
C VAL A 25 -14.35 39.58 17.66
N LEU A 26 -13.90 40.70 18.22
CA LEU A 26 -12.50 40.89 18.63
C LEU A 26 -12.11 39.96 19.79
N VAL A 27 -12.97 39.79 20.79
CA VAL A 27 -12.71 38.92 21.96
C VAL A 27 -12.73 37.43 21.58
N ALA A 28 -13.48 37.04 20.56
CA ALA A 28 -13.56 35.65 20.08
C ALA A 28 -12.30 35.14 19.35
N THR A 29 -11.33 36.01 19.04
CA THR A 29 -10.08 35.60 18.34
C THR A 29 -8.95 35.17 19.26
N SER A 30 -9.19 35.08 20.57
CA SER A 30 -8.24 34.47 21.50
C SER A 30 -8.34 32.94 21.42
N VAL A 31 -8.02 32.38 20.26
CA VAL A 31 -7.66 30.96 20.14
C VAL A 31 -6.39 30.80 20.96
N PHE A 32 -6.52 30.27 22.18
CA PHE A 32 -5.38 29.78 22.94
C PHE A 32 -4.67 28.72 22.10
N ALA A 33 -3.65 29.13 21.37
CA ALA A 33 -2.64 28.20 20.90
C ALA A 33 -2.01 27.61 22.17
N GLN A 34 -2.41 26.38 22.53
CA GLN A 34 -1.74 25.64 23.58
C GLN A 34 -0.23 25.68 23.31
N VAL A 35 0.56 26.09 24.30
CA VAL A 35 2.02 26.09 24.21
C VAL A 35 2.46 24.67 23.86
N ARG A 36 2.94 24.47 22.63
CA ARG A 36 3.44 23.19 22.15
C ARG A 36 4.84 22.97 22.74
N THR A 37 4.94 22.09 23.72
CA THR A 37 6.23 21.64 24.23
C THR A 37 6.71 20.40 23.47
N PRO A 38 8.03 20.23 23.26
CA PRO A 38 8.57 19.02 22.65
C PRO A 38 8.18 17.77 23.43
N ARG A 39 7.60 16.77 22.75
CA ARG A 39 7.32 15.47 23.36
C ARG A 39 8.64 14.71 23.58
N PRO A 40 8.85 14.02 24.71
CA PRO A 40 10.06 13.22 24.96
C PRO A 40 10.32 12.10 23.93
N SER A 41 9.24 11.63 23.29
CA SER A 41 9.24 10.72 22.14
C SER A 41 8.47 11.40 21.00
N PRO A 42 9.16 12.04 20.04
CA PRO A 42 8.52 12.72 18.93
C PRO A 42 7.71 11.76 18.05
N GLY A 43 6.60 12.24 17.49
CA GLY A 43 5.84 11.52 16.48
C GLY A 43 6.59 11.45 15.15
N ALA A 44 6.35 10.38 14.39
CA ALA A 44 6.83 10.19 13.03
C ALA A 44 5.83 9.39 12.20
N SER A 45 5.92 9.54 10.89
CA SER A 45 5.14 8.77 9.94
C SER A 45 5.96 8.39 8.72
N LEU A 46 5.67 7.23 8.14
CA LEU A 46 6.22 6.76 6.88
C LEU A 46 5.06 6.26 6.01
N THR A 47 5.04 6.65 4.74
CA THR A 47 4.13 6.11 3.74
C THR A 47 4.93 5.62 2.55
N GLN A 48 4.61 4.43 2.05
CA GLN A 48 5.20 3.83 0.86
C GLN A 48 4.12 3.13 0.04
N THR A 49 4.06 3.43 -1.25
CA THR A 49 3.24 2.67 -2.20
C THR A 49 4.00 1.44 -2.70
N VAL A 50 3.37 0.28 -2.64
CA VAL A 50 3.87 -1.01 -3.15
C VAL A 50 2.89 -1.52 -4.18
N GLY A 51 3.31 -1.57 -5.45
CA GLY A 51 2.41 -1.75 -6.57
C GLY A 51 1.39 -0.60 -6.64
N VAL A 52 0.14 -0.88 -6.23
CA VAL A 52 -0.94 0.13 -6.13
C VAL A 52 -1.44 0.32 -4.69
N THR A 53 -0.79 -0.30 -3.71
CA THR A 53 -1.24 -0.29 -2.31
C THR A 53 -0.34 0.59 -1.45
N ASP A 54 -0.95 1.53 -0.74
CA ASP A 54 -0.26 2.38 0.23
C ASP A 54 -0.15 1.69 1.59
N ILE A 55 1.08 1.61 2.10
CA ILE A 55 1.40 1.20 3.46
C ILE A 55 1.77 2.46 4.24
N THR A 56 0.99 2.82 5.25
CA THR A 56 1.26 3.97 6.13
C THR A 56 1.48 3.54 7.56
N ILE A 57 2.60 3.94 8.16
CA ILE A 57 2.95 3.66 9.55
C ILE A 57 3.04 4.99 10.30
N LYS A 58 2.25 5.15 11.36
CA LYS A 58 2.33 6.32 12.27
C LYS A 58 2.72 5.85 13.66
N TYR A 59 3.71 6.49 14.27
CA TYR A 59 4.30 6.01 15.51
C TYR A 59 4.98 7.14 16.29
N SER A 60 5.19 6.98 17.59
CA SER A 60 6.11 7.83 18.35
C SER A 60 7.43 7.11 18.59
N ARG A 61 8.53 7.85 18.48
CA ARG A 61 9.90 7.33 18.48
C ARG A 61 10.54 7.45 19.86
N PRO A 62 10.55 6.41 20.71
CA PRO A 62 11.34 6.42 21.93
C PRO A 62 12.85 6.35 21.62
N GLY A 63 13.65 7.03 22.45
CA GLY A 63 15.12 6.98 22.40
C GLY A 63 15.69 6.00 23.41
N VAL A 64 16.89 5.44 23.18
CA VAL A 64 17.58 4.54 24.14
C VAL A 64 18.07 5.28 25.37
N LYS A 65 18.65 6.47 25.22
CA LYS A 65 19.08 7.36 26.32
C LYS A 65 19.88 6.63 27.41
N GLY A 66 20.77 5.72 27.01
CA GLY A 66 21.66 4.98 27.92
C GLY A 66 20.99 3.96 28.86
N ARG A 67 19.70 3.64 28.70
CA ARG A 67 19.00 2.65 29.54
C ARG A 67 18.83 1.30 28.83
N PRO A 68 18.76 0.17 29.57
CA PRO A 68 18.39 -1.11 29.00
C PRO A 68 16.98 -1.08 28.38
N ILE A 69 16.85 -1.55 27.14
CA ILE A 69 15.56 -1.58 26.42
C ILE A 69 14.84 -2.90 26.65
N TRP A 70 15.41 -3.99 26.16
CA TRP A 70 14.76 -5.30 26.11
C TRP A 70 14.85 -6.02 27.46
N GLY A 71 13.73 -6.54 27.94
CA GLY A 71 13.61 -7.14 29.27
C GLY A 71 13.56 -6.13 30.42
N SER A 72 13.60 -4.82 30.12
CA SER A 72 13.45 -3.75 31.11
C SER A 72 12.37 -2.76 30.66
N LEU A 73 12.72 -1.70 29.92
CA LEU A 73 11.73 -0.74 29.42
C LEU A 73 10.63 -1.41 28.58
N VAL A 74 11.02 -2.39 27.77
CA VAL A 74 10.12 -3.26 27.03
C VAL A 74 10.27 -4.67 27.62
N PRO A 75 9.36 -5.09 28.52
CA PRO A 75 9.39 -6.43 29.08
C PRO A 75 9.19 -7.49 28.01
N TYR A 76 9.86 -8.63 28.16
CA TYR A 76 9.58 -9.79 27.32
C TYR A 76 8.23 -10.41 27.69
N ASP A 77 7.63 -11.09 26.71
CA ASP A 77 6.40 -11.86 26.82
C ASP A 77 5.18 -11.03 27.28
N GLN A 78 5.28 -9.70 27.12
CA GLN A 78 4.20 -8.76 27.40
C GLN A 78 3.84 -7.95 26.16
N VAL A 79 2.56 -7.57 26.07
CA VAL A 79 2.06 -6.73 24.99
C VAL A 79 2.66 -5.33 25.10
N TRP A 80 3.28 -4.89 24.02
CA TRP A 80 3.85 -3.57 23.87
C TRP A 80 3.19 -2.86 22.68
N ARG A 81 2.84 -1.58 22.87
CA ARG A 81 2.30 -0.67 21.85
C ARG A 81 3.24 -0.37 20.67
N THR A 82 4.42 -0.99 20.65
CA THR A 82 5.47 -0.83 19.64
C THR A 82 5.82 0.62 19.36
N GLY A 83 6.09 1.39 20.42
CA GLY A 83 6.32 2.83 20.37
C GLY A 83 6.14 3.50 21.74
N ALA A 84 5.93 4.81 21.71
CA ALA A 84 5.60 5.62 22.90
C ALA A 84 4.27 6.36 22.70
N ASN A 85 3.70 6.91 23.79
CA ASN A 85 2.44 7.67 23.75
C ASN A 85 1.27 6.83 23.21
N GLU A 86 0.73 7.19 22.04
CA GLU A 86 -0.26 6.45 21.28
C GLU A 86 0.32 5.12 20.74
N ALA A 87 -0.54 4.11 20.54
CA ALA A 87 -0.13 2.89 19.86
C ALA A 87 0.30 3.18 18.43
N THR A 88 1.34 2.51 17.96
CA THR A 88 1.72 2.58 16.54
C THR A 88 0.55 2.11 15.70
N THR A 89 0.30 2.78 14.57
CA THR A 89 -0.73 2.38 13.62
C THR A 89 -0.10 1.98 12.30
N ILE A 90 -0.63 0.92 11.69
CA ILE A 90 -0.29 0.50 10.33
C ILE A 90 -1.57 0.46 9.52
N SER A 91 -1.59 1.22 8.43
CA SER A 91 -2.72 1.32 7.50
C SER A 91 -2.35 0.75 6.14
N PHE A 92 -3.30 0.02 5.56
CA PHE A 92 -3.23 -0.51 4.20
C PHE A 92 -4.41 0.03 3.38
N SER A 93 -4.15 0.57 2.19
CA SER A 93 -5.22 1.05 1.28
C SER A 93 -6.04 -0.09 0.67
N ASP A 94 -5.45 -1.28 0.59
CA ASP A 94 -6.02 -2.49 0.03
C ASP A 94 -5.80 -3.68 0.96
N ASP A 95 -6.50 -4.79 0.71
CA ASP A 95 -6.23 -6.03 1.44
C ASP A 95 -4.81 -6.51 1.12
N VAL A 96 -4.11 -7.01 2.13
CA VAL A 96 -2.72 -7.47 2.02
C VAL A 96 -2.56 -8.82 2.67
N THR A 97 -1.44 -9.48 2.37
CA THR A 97 -1.01 -10.68 3.09
C THR A 97 0.30 -10.37 3.83
N VAL A 98 0.31 -10.50 5.15
CA VAL A 98 1.48 -10.24 6.00
C VAL A 98 2.05 -11.55 6.51
N ASN A 99 3.29 -11.90 6.14
CA ASN A 99 3.91 -13.22 6.40
C ASN A 99 2.94 -14.41 6.20
N GLY A 100 2.13 -14.38 5.15
CA GLY A 100 1.15 -15.43 4.83
C GLY A 100 -0.23 -15.30 5.49
N GLN A 101 -0.42 -14.35 6.41
CA GLN A 101 -1.73 -14.08 7.03
C GLN A 101 -2.46 -12.95 6.29
N LYS A 102 -3.69 -13.22 5.84
CA LYS A 102 -4.50 -12.21 5.14
C LYS A 102 -5.01 -11.15 6.12
N LEU A 103 -4.92 -9.89 5.71
CA LEU A 103 -5.47 -8.73 6.40
C LEU A 103 -6.30 -7.91 5.41
N ALA A 104 -7.51 -7.54 5.82
CA ALA A 104 -8.33 -6.64 5.03
C ALA A 104 -7.71 -5.22 5.00
N LYS A 105 -8.07 -4.41 4.01
CA LYS A 105 -7.75 -2.99 4.00
C LYS A 105 -8.25 -2.32 5.28
N GLY A 106 -7.52 -1.32 5.75
CA GLY A 106 -7.89 -0.58 6.96
C GLY A 106 -6.69 -0.14 7.79
N THR A 107 -6.99 0.45 8.94
CA THR A 107 -6.00 0.91 9.91
C THR A 107 -6.03 0.02 11.13
N TYR A 108 -4.86 -0.50 11.51
CA TYR A 108 -4.70 -1.39 12.64
C TYR A 108 -3.80 -0.74 13.67
N ALA A 109 -4.13 -0.90 14.95
CA ALA A 109 -3.17 -0.67 16.01
C ALA A 109 -2.17 -1.83 16.01
N PHE A 110 -0.89 -1.50 16.08
CA PHE A 110 0.21 -2.42 15.93
C PHE A 110 0.88 -2.67 17.29
N PHE A 111 0.60 -3.83 17.84
CA PHE A 111 1.23 -4.29 19.07
C PHE A 111 2.28 -5.36 18.74
N THR A 112 3.23 -5.51 19.65
CA THR A 112 4.21 -6.59 19.61
C THR A 112 4.24 -7.27 20.96
N ILE A 113 4.52 -8.56 20.97
CA ILE A 113 4.87 -9.33 22.16
C ILE A 113 6.31 -9.78 21.94
N PRO A 114 7.30 -9.02 22.46
CA PRO A 114 8.71 -9.36 22.29
C PRO A 114 9.05 -10.63 23.05
N GLY A 115 9.60 -11.63 22.39
CA GLY A 115 10.28 -12.75 23.03
C GLY A 115 11.79 -12.67 22.78
N LYS A 116 12.56 -13.59 23.37
CA LYS A 116 14.02 -13.65 23.16
C LYS A 116 14.39 -14.11 21.75
N ASP A 117 13.74 -15.17 21.26
CA ASP A 117 14.05 -15.78 19.96
C ASP A 117 12.98 -15.49 18.90
N THR A 118 11.80 -15.09 19.33
CA THR A 118 10.62 -14.98 18.46
C THR A 118 9.68 -13.92 19.01
N TRP A 119 9.15 -13.09 18.13
CA TRP A 119 8.20 -12.03 18.45
C TRP A 119 6.84 -12.34 17.84
N THR A 120 5.78 -11.97 18.56
CA THR A 120 4.44 -11.93 17.99
C THR A 120 4.12 -10.50 17.57
N LEU A 121 3.84 -10.30 16.28
CA LEU A 121 3.32 -9.06 15.74
C LEU A 121 1.79 -9.14 15.72
N VAL A 122 1.12 -8.13 16.23
CA VAL A 122 -0.32 -8.13 16.43
C VAL A 122 -0.94 -6.95 15.70
N PHE A 123 -1.84 -7.25 14.77
CA PHE A 123 -2.66 -6.26 14.06
C PHE A 123 -4.04 -6.23 14.68
N ASN A 124 -4.33 -5.20 15.48
CA ASN A 124 -5.58 -5.07 16.22
C ASN A 124 -6.53 -4.08 15.53
N LYS A 125 -7.83 -4.43 15.44
CA LYS A 125 -8.85 -3.67 14.70
C LYS A 125 -9.18 -2.31 15.33
N GLN A 126 -8.83 -2.09 16.59
CA GLN A 126 -9.01 -0.81 17.25
C GLN A 126 -7.84 0.12 16.89
N GLY A 127 -7.92 0.74 15.72
CA GLY A 127 -6.82 1.46 15.07
C GLY A 127 -6.23 2.65 15.85
N GLU A 128 -7.00 3.29 16.73
CA GLU A 128 -6.53 4.43 17.52
C GLU A 128 -6.66 4.13 19.01
N GLN A 129 -5.53 3.97 19.69
CA GLN A 129 -5.50 3.73 21.13
C GLN A 129 -4.33 4.48 21.78
N TRP A 130 -4.55 4.94 23.01
CA TRP A 130 -3.46 5.43 23.85
C TRP A 130 -2.84 4.28 24.64
N GLY A 131 -1.53 4.07 24.51
CA GLY A 131 -0.87 3.00 25.24
C GLY A 131 -1.26 1.58 24.77
N ALA A 132 -1.18 0.62 25.69
CA ALA A 132 -1.70 -0.75 25.54
C ALA A 132 -2.74 -1.08 26.64
N PHE A 133 -3.23 -0.06 27.36
CA PHE A 133 -4.11 -0.24 28.53
C PHE A 133 -5.47 -0.81 28.17
N ASN A 134 -5.97 -0.46 26.99
CA ASN A 134 -7.24 -0.94 26.45
C ASN A 134 -7.02 -2.07 25.42
N TYR A 135 -5.88 -2.76 25.50
CA TYR A 135 -5.61 -3.89 24.62
C TYR A 135 -6.63 -5.01 24.88
N ASP A 136 -7.36 -5.39 23.84
CA ASP A 136 -8.29 -6.51 23.85
C ASP A 136 -7.90 -7.48 22.73
N GLN A 137 -7.45 -8.67 23.12
CA GLN A 137 -7.07 -9.75 22.21
C GLN A 137 -8.23 -10.20 21.31
N SER A 138 -9.50 -10.04 21.72
CA SER A 138 -10.65 -10.36 20.87
C SER A 138 -10.72 -9.51 19.60
N GLN A 139 -10.02 -8.36 19.59
CA GLN A 139 -9.97 -7.42 18.50
C GLN A 139 -8.77 -7.65 17.56
N ASP A 140 -7.95 -8.67 17.83
CA ASP A 140 -6.84 -9.01 16.96
C ASP A 140 -7.37 -9.52 15.60
N ALA A 141 -7.02 -8.83 14.53
CA ALA A 141 -7.25 -9.29 13.15
C ALA A 141 -6.23 -10.35 12.74
N ALA A 142 -4.98 -10.21 13.19
CA ALA A 142 -3.94 -11.21 12.97
C ALA A 142 -2.90 -11.19 14.10
N ARG A 143 -2.35 -12.37 14.37
CA ARG A 143 -1.12 -12.59 15.15
C ARG A 143 -0.12 -13.30 14.27
N ILE A 144 1.04 -12.70 14.11
CA ILE A 144 2.03 -13.10 13.11
C ILE A 144 3.35 -13.29 13.81
N THR A 145 4.04 -14.38 13.49
CA THR A 145 5.37 -14.62 14.04
C THR A 145 6.43 -13.89 13.21
N ALA A 146 7.38 -13.25 13.89
CA ALA A 146 8.56 -12.66 13.30
C ALA A 146 9.80 -12.99 14.12
N LYS A 147 10.94 -13.14 13.46
CA LYS A 147 12.22 -13.41 14.13
C LYS A 147 12.95 -12.08 14.34
N PRO A 148 13.33 -11.70 15.57
CA PRO A 148 14.21 -10.57 15.79
C PRO A 148 15.63 -10.92 15.30
N GLU A 149 16.30 -9.93 14.72
CA GLU A 149 17.63 -10.06 14.15
C GLU A 149 18.58 -9.01 14.78
N PRO A 150 19.86 -9.36 15.03
CA PRO A 150 20.86 -8.38 15.41
C PRO A 150 20.99 -7.28 14.37
N ALA A 151 21.16 -6.04 14.83
CA ALA A 151 21.28 -4.86 13.99
C ALA A 151 22.28 -3.86 14.60
N ASP A 152 22.80 -2.96 13.76
CA ASP A 152 23.60 -1.84 14.26
C ASP A 152 22.81 -0.96 15.22
N PHE A 153 23.52 -0.38 16.20
CA PHE A 153 22.93 0.45 17.23
C PHE A 153 22.15 1.64 16.64
N ARG A 154 20.90 1.81 17.07
CA ARG A 154 20.03 2.93 16.72
C ARG A 154 19.42 3.57 17.95
N GLU A 155 19.76 4.83 18.19
CA GLU A 155 19.28 5.60 19.35
C GLU A 155 17.75 5.75 19.34
N TRP A 156 17.16 6.12 18.20
CA TRP A 156 15.72 6.37 18.07
C TRP A 156 15.02 5.28 17.30
N MET A 157 14.01 4.66 17.91
CA MET A 157 13.16 3.64 17.26
C MET A 157 12.63 4.17 15.91
N GLY A 158 12.65 3.32 14.89
CA GLY A 158 12.23 3.67 13.53
C GLY A 158 11.56 2.50 12.82
N PHE A 159 10.73 2.82 11.84
CA PHE A 159 10.27 1.87 10.82
C PHE A 159 10.91 2.20 9.47
N GLU A 160 11.20 1.15 8.70
CA GLU A 160 11.72 1.21 7.34
C GLU A 160 10.86 0.31 6.44
N ILE A 161 10.78 0.64 5.15
CA ILE A 161 10.14 -0.20 4.12
C ILE A 161 11.18 -0.40 3.02
N ASN A 162 11.70 -1.62 2.92
CA ASN A 162 12.81 -2.01 2.07
C ASN A 162 12.38 -3.15 1.11
N ASP A 163 13.29 -3.58 0.22
CA ASP A 163 13.11 -4.73 -0.68
C ASP A 163 11.79 -4.70 -1.48
N ILE A 164 11.45 -3.53 -2.01
CA ILE A 164 10.19 -3.29 -2.72
C ILE A 164 10.22 -3.96 -4.09
N THR A 165 9.19 -4.76 -4.36
CA THR A 165 8.87 -5.33 -5.67
C THR A 165 7.48 -4.87 -6.12
N THR A 166 6.98 -5.37 -7.25
CA THR A 166 5.59 -5.12 -7.71
C THR A 166 4.55 -5.58 -6.68
N ASP A 167 4.82 -6.70 -6.00
CA ASP A 167 3.87 -7.35 -5.11
C ASP A 167 4.24 -7.22 -3.64
N THR A 168 5.51 -7.09 -3.30
CA THR A 168 5.97 -7.24 -1.91
C THR A 168 6.82 -6.08 -1.44
N ALA A 169 6.80 -5.82 -0.13
CA ALA A 169 7.80 -5.02 0.54
C ALA A 169 8.10 -5.59 1.93
N LYS A 170 9.31 -5.32 2.43
CA LYS A 170 9.73 -5.71 3.77
C LYS A 170 9.64 -4.52 4.70
N VAL A 171 8.73 -4.57 5.67
CA VAL A 171 8.64 -3.58 6.75
C VAL A 171 9.59 -4.02 7.87
N VAL A 172 10.40 -3.10 8.39
CA VAL A 172 11.39 -3.39 9.44
C VAL A 172 11.25 -2.41 10.58
N LEU A 173 10.92 -2.90 11.78
CA LEU A 173 11.10 -2.16 13.03
C LEU A 173 12.58 -2.21 13.41
N ARG A 174 13.22 -1.07 13.68
CA ARG A 174 14.61 -1.00 14.15
C ARG A 174 14.74 -0.12 15.39
N TRP A 175 15.37 -0.64 16.43
CA TRP A 175 15.70 0.12 17.63
C TRP A 175 16.78 -0.55 18.46
N GLU A 176 17.65 0.25 19.07
CA GLU A 176 18.82 -0.26 19.78
C GLU A 176 19.60 -1.18 18.82
N LYS A 177 19.84 -2.45 19.15
CA LYS A 177 20.57 -3.41 18.32
C LYS A 177 19.66 -4.52 17.76
N ILE A 178 18.36 -4.27 17.68
CA ILE A 178 17.38 -5.23 17.16
C ILE A 178 16.68 -4.66 15.93
N ALA A 179 16.57 -5.49 14.89
CA ALA A 179 15.66 -5.33 13.78
C ALA A 179 14.59 -6.43 13.82
N VAL A 180 13.35 -6.11 13.47
CA VAL A 180 12.25 -7.08 13.37
C VAL A 180 11.56 -6.93 12.02
N PRO A 181 11.93 -7.74 11.02
CA PRO A 181 11.34 -7.67 9.69
C PRO A 181 10.03 -8.46 9.60
N PHE A 182 9.11 -7.97 8.77
CA PHE A 182 7.99 -8.74 8.24
C PHE A 182 7.69 -8.33 6.80
N THR A 183 7.18 -9.28 6.02
CA THR A 183 6.88 -9.07 4.60
C THR A 183 5.39 -8.76 4.44
N VAL A 184 5.10 -7.68 3.73
CA VAL A 184 3.77 -7.33 3.25
C VAL A 184 3.70 -7.67 1.77
N ASN A 185 2.71 -8.47 1.38
CA ASN A 185 2.35 -8.71 -0.01
C ASN A 185 1.05 -7.94 -0.32
N ALA A 186 1.11 -7.02 -1.27
CA ALA A 186 0.01 -6.20 -1.75
C ALA A 186 -0.91 -6.94 -2.74
N ASP A 187 -0.51 -8.14 -3.19
CA ASP A 187 -1.22 -8.97 -4.16
C ASP A 187 -1.56 -8.21 -5.45
N THR A 188 -0.71 -7.24 -5.84
CA THR A 188 -0.89 -6.33 -6.97
C THR A 188 -1.14 -7.09 -8.27
N THR A 189 -0.29 -8.07 -8.56
CA THR A 189 -0.36 -8.91 -9.75
C THR A 189 -1.70 -9.66 -9.82
N ALA A 190 -2.14 -10.23 -8.70
CA ALA A 190 -3.42 -10.92 -8.62
C ALA A 190 -4.61 -9.96 -8.80
N ARG A 191 -4.52 -8.76 -8.22
CA ARG A 191 -5.54 -7.69 -8.37
C ARG A 191 -5.66 -7.23 -9.81
N VAL A 192 -4.54 -6.98 -10.49
CA VAL A 192 -4.52 -6.58 -11.90
C VAL A 192 -5.12 -7.68 -12.77
N LEU A 193 -4.73 -8.94 -12.58
CA LEU A 193 -5.33 -10.04 -13.32
C LEU A 193 -6.82 -10.19 -13.08
N LYS A 194 -7.26 -10.07 -11.83
CA LYS A 194 -8.69 -10.09 -11.50
C LYS A 194 -9.43 -8.95 -12.20
N ALA A 195 -8.89 -7.73 -12.16
CA ALA A 195 -9.50 -6.58 -12.83
C ALA A 195 -9.58 -6.76 -14.35
N LEU A 196 -8.53 -7.31 -14.99
CA LEU A 196 -8.53 -7.64 -16.41
C LEU A 196 -9.56 -8.73 -16.74
N SER A 197 -9.67 -9.75 -15.88
CA SER A 197 -10.67 -10.81 -16.03
C SER A 197 -12.11 -10.30 -15.85
N ASP A 198 -12.35 -9.40 -14.90
CA ASP A 198 -13.66 -8.82 -14.64
C ASP A 198 -14.06 -7.83 -15.75
N ALA A 199 -13.09 -7.14 -16.35
CA ALA A 199 -13.30 -6.18 -17.44
C ALA A 199 -13.45 -6.82 -18.83
N MET A 200 -13.54 -8.15 -18.90
CA MET A 200 -13.53 -8.90 -20.16
C MET A 200 -14.71 -8.53 -21.07
N LYS A 201 -14.38 -8.01 -22.25
CA LYS A 201 -15.33 -7.58 -23.28
C LYS A 201 -15.24 -8.49 -24.51
N PRO A 202 -16.21 -8.46 -25.43
CA PRO A 202 -16.13 -9.17 -26.72
C PRO A 202 -15.17 -8.44 -27.68
N ASP A 203 -13.95 -8.15 -27.23
CA ASP A 203 -12.86 -7.61 -28.02
C ASP A 203 -11.59 -8.45 -27.81
N TRP A 204 -10.68 -8.40 -28.78
CA TRP A 204 -9.45 -9.19 -28.72
C TRP A 204 -8.44 -8.63 -27.71
N ARG A 205 -8.54 -7.35 -27.32
CA ARG A 205 -7.52 -6.62 -26.54
C ARG A 205 -7.54 -7.02 -25.08
N THR A 206 -8.71 -7.10 -24.44
CA THR A 206 -8.77 -7.43 -23.01
C THR A 206 -8.24 -8.85 -22.70
N PRO A 207 -8.62 -9.92 -23.43
CA PRO A 207 -8.01 -11.23 -23.24
C PRO A 207 -6.50 -11.22 -23.56
N TYR A 208 -6.06 -10.50 -24.59
CA TYR A 208 -4.64 -10.33 -24.88
C TYR A 208 -3.88 -9.65 -23.73
N GLN A 209 -4.44 -8.58 -23.14
CA GLN A 209 -3.85 -7.87 -22.01
C GLN A 209 -3.71 -8.79 -20.79
N ALA A 210 -4.75 -9.58 -20.47
CA ALA A 210 -4.71 -10.57 -19.40
C ALA A 210 -3.61 -11.63 -19.64
N ALA A 211 -3.57 -12.20 -20.85
CA ALA A 211 -2.55 -13.17 -21.22
C ALA A 211 -1.13 -12.59 -21.20
N SER A 212 -0.93 -11.38 -21.72
CA SER A 212 0.39 -10.72 -21.74
C SER A 212 0.85 -10.44 -20.32
N PHE A 213 -0.02 -9.88 -19.49
CA PHE A 213 0.30 -9.59 -18.10
C PHE A 213 0.64 -10.87 -17.32
N ALA A 214 -0.12 -11.95 -17.52
CA ALA A 214 0.19 -13.25 -16.93
C ALA A 214 1.49 -13.87 -17.45
N PHE A 215 1.82 -13.67 -18.73
CA PHE A 215 3.05 -14.16 -19.31
C PHE A 215 4.28 -13.46 -18.71
N ASP A 216 4.20 -12.14 -18.54
CA ASP A 216 5.28 -11.32 -18.04
C ASP A 216 5.46 -11.47 -16.51
N ASN A 217 4.39 -11.77 -15.77
CA ASN A 217 4.41 -12.02 -14.33
C ASN A 217 4.33 -13.52 -14.01
N LYS A 218 5.49 -14.18 -13.91
CA LYS A 218 5.55 -15.63 -13.66
C LYS A 218 4.78 -16.04 -12.40
N GLY A 219 3.94 -17.06 -12.53
CA GLY A 219 3.10 -17.58 -11.43
C GLY A 219 1.80 -16.79 -11.21
N ALA A 220 1.56 -15.71 -11.95
CA ALA A 220 0.34 -14.91 -11.83
C ALA A 220 -0.92 -15.65 -12.31
N ALA A 221 -0.79 -16.52 -13.32
CA ALA A 221 -1.86 -17.39 -13.80
C ALA A 221 -1.28 -18.77 -14.17
N THR A 222 -2.16 -19.77 -14.26
CA THR A 222 -1.77 -21.09 -14.77
C THR A 222 -1.51 -21.02 -16.29
N ASP A 223 -0.72 -21.95 -16.81
CA ASP A 223 -0.52 -22.06 -18.26
C ASP A 223 -1.84 -22.27 -19.02
N GLN A 224 -2.80 -22.96 -18.41
CA GLN A 224 -4.14 -23.14 -18.98
C GLN A 224 -4.88 -21.81 -19.08
N GLN A 225 -4.94 -21.03 -17.99
CA GLN A 225 -5.62 -19.72 -17.99
C GLN A 225 -5.00 -18.76 -19.02
N LEU A 226 -3.67 -18.75 -19.13
CA LEU A 226 -2.97 -17.96 -20.14
C LEU A 226 -3.34 -18.41 -21.55
N SER A 227 -3.36 -19.72 -21.81
CA SER A 227 -3.79 -20.26 -23.11
C SER A 227 -5.23 -19.89 -23.42
N ASP A 228 -6.15 -20.02 -22.47
CA ASP A 228 -7.57 -19.72 -22.66
C ASP A 228 -7.77 -18.24 -23.04
N TRP A 229 -7.07 -17.32 -22.38
CA TRP A 229 -7.10 -15.89 -22.71
C TRP A 229 -6.48 -15.59 -24.08
N LEU A 230 -5.38 -16.25 -24.44
CA LEU A 230 -4.79 -16.13 -25.78
C LEU A 230 -5.73 -16.63 -26.86
N ASP A 231 -6.31 -17.81 -26.68
CA ASP A 231 -7.18 -18.44 -27.66
C ASP A 231 -8.47 -17.62 -27.83
N LYS A 232 -8.99 -17.05 -26.74
CA LYS A 232 -10.11 -16.08 -26.80
C LYS A 232 -9.74 -14.79 -27.56
N SER A 233 -8.53 -14.27 -27.38
CA SER A 233 -8.07 -13.10 -28.14
C SER A 233 -8.00 -13.41 -29.64
N LEU A 234 -7.36 -14.53 -29.98
CA LEU A 234 -7.13 -14.99 -31.35
C LEU A 234 -8.45 -15.30 -32.07
N SER A 235 -9.43 -15.90 -31.37
CA SER A 235 -10.74 -16.21 -31.97
C SER A 235 -11.55 -14.97 -32.34
N ILE A 236 -11.30 -13.83 -31.70
CA ILE A 236 -11.97 -12.56 -32.02
C ILE A 236 -11.26 -11.85 -33.17
N ALA A 237 -9.94 -11.67 -33.07
CA ALA A 237 -9.14 -11.10 -34.14
C ALA A 237 -7.66 -11.45 -33.97
N GLU A 238 -7.11 -12.18 -34.93
CA GLU A 238 -5.66 -12.41 -35.00
C GLU A 238 -4.93 -11.13 -35.37
N ASN A 239 -3.79 -10.88 -34.74
CA ASN A 239 -2.89 -9.79 -35.06
C ASN A 239 -1.45 -10.14 -34.67
N THR A 240 -0.50 -9.30 -35.04
CA THR A 240 0.92 -9.48 -34.74
C THR A 240 1.17 -9.76 -33.25
N SER A 241 0.54 -8.99 -32.37
CA SER A 241 0.85 -9.00 -30.94
C SER A 241 0.37 -10.28 -30.25
N ASN A 242 -0.88 -10.71 -30.48
CA ASN A 242 -1.41 -11.91 -29.85
C ASN A 242 -0.79 -13.20 -30.42
N LEU A 243 -0.49 -13.24 -31.72
CA LEU A 243 0.25 -14.35 -32.33
C LEU A 243 1.70 -14.41 -31.83
N TRP A 244 2.35 -13.26 -31.67
CA TRP A 244 3.70 -13.23 -31.13
C TRP A 244 3.76 -13.71 -29.67
N LEU A 245 2.79 -13.29 -28.86
CA LEU A 245 2.67 -13.79 -27.50
C LEU A 245 2.40 -15.31 -27.47
N LYS A 246 1.51 -15.82 -28.34
CA LYS A 246 1.27 -17.26 -28.50
C LYS A 246 2.55 -18.00 -28.86
N ALA A 247 3.35 -17.46 -29.78
CA ALA A 247 4.62 -18.06 -30.17
C ALA A 247 5.60 -18.16 -28.99
N ARG A 248 5.79 -17.07 -28.24
CA ARG A 248 6.65 -17.06 -27.04
C ARG A 248 6.14 -18.00 -25.95
N PHE A 249 4.83 -18.08 -25.77
CA PHE A 249 4.18 -19.01 -24.85
C PHE A 249 4.44 -20.47 -25.25
N LEU A 250 4.25 -20.82 -26.53
CA LEU A 250 4.54 -22.16 -27.04
C LEU A 250 6.02 -22.53 -26.91
N GLN A 251 6.93 -21.59 -27.18
CA GLN A 251 8.37 -21.81 -27.00
C GLN A 251 8.71 -22.09 -25.52
N ARG A 252 8.08 -21.37 -24.58
CA ARG A 252 8.23 -21.63 -23.13
C ARG A 252 7.79 -23.05 -22.74
N LEU A 253 6.79 -23.60 -23.43
CA LEU A 253 6.30 -24.97 -23.24
C LEU A 253 7.12 -26.03 -23.99
N GLY A 254 8.20 -25.65 -24.68
CA GLY A 254 9.02 -26.57 -25.50
C GLY A 254 8.38 -26.95 -26.84
N LYS A 255 7.29 -26.28 -27.24
CA LYS A 255 6.55 -26.52 -28.49
C LYS A 255 7.12 -25.68 -29.63
N THR A 256 8.38 -25.92 -29.97
CA THR A 256 9.17 -25.04 -30.86
C THR A 256 8.63 -25.00 -32.30
N ALA A 257 8.12 -26.10 -32.83
CA ALA A 257 7.54 -26.12 -34.18
C ALA A 257 6.29 -25.24 -34.26
N GLU A 258 5.37 -25.39 -33.31
CA GLU A 258 4.16 -24.57 -33.22
C GLU A 258 4.48 -23.11 -32.91
N ALA A 259 5.50 -22.85 -32.09
CA ALA A 259 5.99 -21.51 -31.79
C ALA A 259 6.46 -20.80 -33.07
N LYS A 260 7.31 -21.45 -33.88
CA LYS A 260 7.81 -20.88 -35.14
C LYS A 260 6.68 -20.63 -36.13
N ALA A 261 5.70 -21.52 -36.21
CA ALA A 261 4.53 -21.32 -37.07
C ALA A 261 3.69 -20.10 -36.65
N ALA A 262 3.41 -19.95 -35.35
CA ALA A 262 2.69 -18.79 -34.82
C ALA A 262 3.46 -17.47 -35.04
N ALA A 263 4.79 -17.48 -34.87
CA ALA A 263 5.64 -16.33 -35.10
C ALA A 263 5.71 -15.91 -36.58
N GLN A 264 5.79 -16.87 -37.50
CA GLN A 264 5.74 -16.60 -38.94
C GLN A 264 4.40 -15.96 -39.33
N LYS A 265 3.29 -16.46 -38.76
CA LYS A 265 1.98 -15.84 -38.94
C LYS A 265 1.93 -14.42 -38.40
N ALA A 266 2.53 -14.18 -37.23
CA ALA A 266 2.65 -12.83 -36.65
C ALA A 266 3.40 -11.88 -37.61
N ILE A 267 4.53 -12.30 -38.18
CA ILE A 267 5.29 -11.53 -39.17
C ILE A 267 4.42 -11.19 -40.39
N SER A 268 3.65 -12.15 -40.88
CA SER A 268 2.81 -11.95 -42.07
C SER A 268 1.67 -10.94 -41.88
N LEU A 269 1.23 -10.76 -40.62
CA LEU A 269 0.18 -9.80 -40.26
C LEU A 269 0.72 -8.45 -39.77
N ALA A 270 2.05 -8.29 -39.71
CA ALA A 270 2.65 -7.06 -39.22
C ALA A 270 2.40 -5.89 -40.19
N PRO A 271 1.74 -4.80 -39.75
CA PRO A 271 1.62 -3.59 -40.55
C PRO A 271 2.99 -2.92 -40.70
N ALA A 272 3.14 -2.01 -41.68
CA ALA A 272 4.38 -1.26 -41.90
C ALA A 272 4.86 -0.50 -40.63
N SER A 273 3.93 -0.04 -39.79
CA SER A 273 4.23 0.61 -38.51
C SER A 273 4.87 -0.34 -37.48
N GLN A 274 4.83 -1.65 -37.68
CA GLN A 274 5.40 -2.68 -36.82
C GLN A 274 6.55 -3.44 -37.49
N GLN A 275 7.18 -2.89 -38.52
CA GLN A 275 8.29 -3.55 -39.22
C GLN A 275 9.45 -3.94 -38.28
N ALA A 276 9.81 -3.06 -37.34
CA ALA A 276 10.85 -3.35 -36.35
C ALA A 276 10.49 -4.55 -35.44
N LEU A 277 9.21 -4.71 -35.09
CA LEU A 277 8.74 -5.87 -34.35
C LEU A 277 8.85 -7.13 -35.23
N ALA A 278 8.42 -7.07 -36.49
CA ALA A 278 8.54 -8.19 -37.41
C ALA A 278 9.99 -8.67 -37.58
N ASP A 279 10.95 -7.75 -37.69
CA ASP A 279 12.36 -8.09 -37.80
C ASP A 279 12.93 -8.64 -36.49
N THR A 280 12.46 -8.14 -35.34
CA THR A 280 12.75 -8.73 -34.02
C THR A 280 12.22 -10.15 -33.90
N ILE A 281 11.01 -10.41 -34.40
CA ILE A 281 10.42 -11.76 -34.42
C ILE A 281 11.28 -12.68 -35.27
N LYS A 282 11.66 -12.26 -36.50
CA LYS A 282 12.53 -13.05 -37.40
C LYS A 282 13.85 -13.43 -36.76
N SER A 283 14.55 -12.48 -36.14
CA SER A 283 15.83 -12.74 -35.48
C SER A 283 15.66 -13.65 -34.26
N THR A 284 14.59 -13.45 -33.49
CA THR A 284 14.30 -14.26 -32.30
C THR A 284 14.00 -15.71 -32.66
N ILE A 285 13.17 -15.97 -33.69
CA ILE A 285 12.83 -17.35 -34.06
C ILE A 285 13.98 -18.10 -34.76
N ALA A 286 15.00 -17.39 -35.24
CA ALA A 286 16.21 -18.00 -35.76
C ALA A 286 17.08 -18.64 -34.66
N THR A 287 16.91 -18.21 -33.40
CA THR A 287 17.63 -18.76 -32.23
C THR A 287 16.81 -19.79 -31.44
N TRP A 288 15.53 -19.98 -31.79
CA TRP A 288 14.64 -20.98 -31.18
C TRP A 288 14.91 -22.41 -31.64
#